data_AF-A0A7J4UP37-F1
#
_entry.id   AF-A0A7J4UP37-F1
#
_cell.length_a   1.000
_cell.length_b   1.000
_cell.length_c   1.000
_cell.angle_alpha   90.00
_cell.angle_beta   90.00
_cell.angle_gamma   90.00
#
_symmetry.space_group_name_H-M   'P 1'
#
loop_
_entity.id
_entity.type
_entity.pdbx_description
1 polymer ?
#
loop_
_entity_poly.entity_id
_entity_poly.type
_entity_poly.pdbx_seq_one_letter_code
_entity_poly.pdbx_strand_id
1 'polypeptide(L)'
;MKKIMNVLDIVTALLKKHSHLRDSDEKLMANVWFQFVSKDDAFEVKRMTAMQLLEELSRGNLPSYESISRCRRKVQEQNEGLRGELWDKRHQRAETIKQNIPAMETST
;
A
#
# COMPACT_ATOMS: atom_id res chain seq x y z
N MET A 1 16.58 -3.54 -23.20
CA MET A 1 16.78 -3.48 -21.74
C MET A 1 15.43 -3.61 -21.06
N LYS A 2 15.19 -4.65 -20.24
CA LYS A 2 13.97 -4.75 -19.44
C LYS A 2 13.98 -3.61 -18.41
N LYS A 3 12.95 -2.75 -18.42
CA LYS A 3 12.79 -1.70 -17.40
C LYS A 3 12.60 -2.41 -16.06
N ILE A 4 13.55 -2.27 -15.14
CA ILE A 4 13.36 -2.66 -13.75
C ILE A 4 12.18 -1.84 -13.25
N MET A 5 11.00 -2.43 -13.11
CA MET A 5 9.86 -1.76 -12.50
C MET A 5 10.20 -1.54 -11.04
N ASN A 6 10.38 -0.28 -10.67
CA ASN A 6 10.63 0.09 -9.28
C ASN A 6 9.32 -0.11 -8.48
N VAL A 7 9.42 -0.25 -7.15
CA VAL A 7 8.26 -0.48 -6.26
C VAL A 7 7.23 0.65 -6.38
N LEU A 8 7.67 1.90 -6.56
CA LEU A 8 6.81 3.07 -6.71
C LEU A 8 5.95 3.00 -7.98
N ASP A 9 6.51 2.57 -9.11
CA ASP A 9 5.81 2.40 -10.39
C ASP A 9 4.72 1.33 -10.26
N ILE A 10 5.05 0.19 -9.62
CA ILE A 10 4.11 -0.90 -9.38
C ILE A 10 2.96 -0.43 -8.47
N VAL A 11 3.28 0.21 -7.35
CA VAL A 11 2.28 0.75 -6.42
C VAL A 11 1.38 1.75 -7.14
N THR A 12 1.95 2.67 -7.92
CA THR A 12 1.17 3.67 -8.67
C THR A 12 0.20 3.01 -9.65
N ALA A 13 0.66 2.01 -10.40
CA ALA A 13 -0.19 1.28 -11.35
C ALA A 13 -1.33 0.53 -10.65
N LEU A 14 -1.02 -0.14 -9.54
CA LEU A 14 -2.02 -0.87 -8.74
C LEU A 14 -3.08 0.05 -8.15
N LEU A 15 -2.69 1.19 -7.56
CA LEU A 15 -3.64 2.15 -6.98
C LEU A 15 -4.55 2.81 -8.02
N LYS A 16 -4.05 3.05 -9.23
CA LYS A 16 -4.85 3.55 -10.36
C LYS A 16 -5.86 2.52 -10.83
N LYS A 17 -5.46 1.25 -10.94
CA LYS A 17 -6.28 0.17 -11.49
C LYS A 17 -7.29 -0.40 -10.49
N HIS A 18 -6.94 -0.42 -9.21
CA HIS A 18 -7.70 -1.14 -8.18
C HIS A 18 -7.95 -0.25 -6.95
N SER A 19 -9.12 0.38 -6.90
CA SER A 19 -9.50 1.28 -5.81
C SER A 19 -9.46 0.62 -4.43
N HIS A 20 -9.82 -0.65 -4.33
CA HIS A 20 -9.81 -1.42 -3.08
C HIS A 20 -8.42 -1.63 -2.46
N LEU A 21 -7.34 -1.32 -3.18
CA LEU A 21 -5.96 -1.37 -2.67
C LEU A 21 -5.53 -0.07 -1.98
N ARG A 22 -6.27 1.03 -2.16
CA ARG A 22 -5.91 2.36 -1.64
C ARG A 22 -5.96 2.43 -0.12
N ASP A 23 -6.79 1.60 0.52
CA ASP A 23 -7.07 1.63 1.95
C ASP A 23 -6.44 0.49 2.78
N SER A 24 -5.83 -0.53 2.15
CA SER A 24 -5.22 -1.67 2.86
C SER A 24 -3.80 -1.93 2.38
N ASP A 25 -2.84 -1.83 3.31
CA ASP A 25 -1.44 -2.11 3.02
C ASP A 25 -1.23 -3.61 2.76
N GLU A 26 -1.97 -4.49 3.43
CA GLU A 26 -1.87 -5.94 3.29
C GLU A 26 -2.31 -6.38 1.90
N LYS A 27 -3.45 -5.86 1.42
CA LYS A 27 -3.93 -6.14 0.06
C LYS A 27 -2.96 -5.59 -0.98
N LEU A 28 -2.46 -4.37 -0.78
CA LEU A 28 -1.48 -3.78 -1.69
C LEU A 28 -0.19 -4.59 -1.71
N MET A 29 0.34 -4.98 -0.56
CA MET A 29 1.55 -5.79 -0.42
C MET A 29 1.41 -7.13 -1.13
N ALA A 30 0.32 -7.86 -0.91
CA ALA A 30 0.08 -9.14 -1.58
C ALA A 30 0.08 -8.98 -3.11
N ASN A 31 -0.54 -7.91 -3.63
CA ASN A 31 -0.55 -7.62 -5.06
C ASN A 31 0.82 -7.19 -5.59
N VAL A 32 1.60 -6.41 -4.83
CA VAL A 32 2.98 -6.06 -5.19
C VAL A 32 3.85 -7.32 -5.23
N TRP A 33 3.81 -8.15 -4.20
CA TRP A 33 4.57 -9.41 -4.16
C TRP A 33 4.18 -10.32 -5.31
N PHE A 34 2.89 -10.42 -5.65
CA PHE A 34 2.42 -11.14 -6.83
C PHE A 34 3.15 -10.68 -8.10
N GLN A 35 3.30 -9.38 -8.34
CA GLN A 35 4.05 -8.84 -9.50
C GLN A 35 5.56 -9.20 -9.44
N PHE A 36 6.14 -9.29 -8.24
CA PHE A 36 7.54 -9.66 -8.04
C PHE A 36 7.81 -11.15 -8.21
N VAL A 37 6.83 -12.02 -7.98
CA VAL A 37 6.97 -13.47 -8.22
C VAL A 37 6.54 -13.86 -9.64
N SER A 38 5.61 -13.11 -10.24
CA SER A 38 5.09 -13.38 -11.59
C SER A 38 5.99 -12.89 -12.72
N LYS A 39 7.30 -12.72 -12.50
CA LYS A 39 8.20 -11.88 -13.32
C LYS A 39 8.14 -12.11 -14.83
N ASP A 40 7.74 -13.30 -15.30
CA ASP A 40 7.57 -13.60 -16.73
C ASP A 40 6.43 -14.61 -17.05
N ASP A 41 5.80 -15.26 -16.07
CA ASP A 41 4.69 -16.19 -16.30
C ASP A 41 3.72 -16.23 -15.10
N ALA A 42 2.43 -15.96 -15.36
CA ALA A 42 1.38 -16.06 -14.35
C ALA A 42 1.11 -17.51 -13.91
N PHE A 43 1.51 -18.49 -14.73
CA PHE A 43 1.39 -19.91 -14.44
C PHE A 43 2.37 -20.37 -13.36
N GLU A 44 3.58 -19.79 -13.32
CA GLU A 44 4.61 -20.09 -12.31
C GLU A 44 4.16 -19.72 -10.89
N VAL A 45 3.40 -18.63 -10.75
CA VAL A 45 2.88 -18.22 -9.42
C VAL A 45 1.90 -19.24 -8.85
N LYS A 46 1.10 -19.91 -9.69
CA LYS A 46 0.15 -20.93 -9.21
C LYS A 46 0.83 -22.22 -8.74
N ARG A 47 2.08 -22.46 -9.16
CA ARG A 47 2.87 -23.61 -8.71
C ARG A 47 3.75 -23.28 -7.51
N MET A 48 3.96 -22.00 -7.23
CA MET A 48 4.76 -21.55 -6.09
C MET A 48 4.09 -21.97 -4.78
N THR A 49 4.83 -22.70 -3.97
CA THR A 49 4.42 -23.09 -2.62
C THR A 49 4.57 -21.93 -1.64
N ALA A 50 3.85 -21.98 -0.53
CA ALA A 50 4.03 -21.01 0.55
C ALA A 50 5.48 -21.00 1.09
N MET A 51 6.16 -22.15 1.13
CA MET A 51 7.54 -22.24 1.59
C MET A 51 8.49 -21.47 0.66
N GLN A 52 8.34 -21.61 -0.65
CA GLN A 52 9.13 -20.85 -1.62
C GLN A 52 8.90 -19.34 -1.47
N LEU A 53 7.66 -18.90 -1.17
CA LEU A 53 7.38 -17.49 -0.93
C LEU A 53 8.12 -16.99 0.33
N LEU A 54 8.14 -17.78 1.40
CA LEU A 54 8.89 -17.47 2.62
C LEU A 54 10.41 -17.47 2.39
N GLU A 55 10.92 -18.32 1.51
CA GLU A 55 12.33 -18.27 1.08
C GLU A 55 12.66 -16.98 0.35
N GLU A 56 11.84 -16.57 -0.63
CA GLU A 56 12.05 -15.30 -1.34
C GLU A 56 11.96 -14.09 -0.41
N LEU A 57 11.05 -14.14 0.57
CA LEU A 57 10.94 -13.14 1.63
C LEU A 57 12.22 -13.09 2.48
N SER A 58 12.70 -14.25 2.98
CA SER A 58 13.87 -14.31 3.86
C SER A 58 15.18 -13.95 3.15
N ARG A 59 15.26 -14.15 1.82
CA ARG A 59 16.38 -13.70 0.97
C ARG A 59 16.36 -12.20 0.66
N GLY A 60 15.26 -11.49 0.99
CA GLY A 60 15.12 -10.07 0.67
C GLY A 60 14.79 -9.78 -0.79
N ASN A 61 14.29 -10.77 -1.54
CA ASN A 61 13.90 -10.61 -2.95
C ASN A 61 12.53 -9.96 -3.13
N LEU A 62 11.77 -9.83 -2.04
CA LEU A 62 10.48 -9.14 -2.01
C LEU A 62 10.62 -7.76 -1.33
N PRO A 63 9.92 -6.74 -1.83
CA PRO A 63 9.92 -5.43 -1.19
C PRO A 63 9.30 -5.50 0.21
N SER A 64 9.90 -4.77 1.16
CA SER A 64 9.41 -4.72 2.54
C SER A 64 8.06 -4.00 2.65
N TYR A 65 7.31 -4.33 3.69
CA TYR A 65 6.05 -3.67 4.02
C TYR A 65 6.19 -2.15 4.17
N GLU A 66 7.26 -1.69 4.82
CA GLU A 66 7.56 -0.27 5.03
C GLU A 66 7.86 0.44 3.71
N SER A 67 8.52 -0.25 2.79
CA SER A 67 8.84 0.32 1.47
C SER A 67 7.57 0.50 0.64
N ILE A 68 6.68 -0.49 0.65
CA ILE A 68 5.39 -0.44 -0.05
C ILE A 68 4.48 0.62 0.56
N SER A 69 4.31 0.62 1.89
CA SER A 69 3.43 1.58 2.58
C SER A 69 3.93 3.03 2.45
N ARG A 70 5.25 3.27 2.47
CA ARG A 70 5.83 4.60 2.17
C ARG A 70 5.55 5.03 0.74
N CYS A 71 5.72 4.13 -0.23
CA CYS A 71 5.37 4.43 -1.63
C CYS A 71 3.88 4.78 -1.77
N ARG A 72 2.99 4.03 -1.12
CA ARG A 72 1.54 4.31 -1.13
C ARG A 72 1.25 5.71 -0.62
N ARG A 73 1.78 6.08 0.56
CA ARG A 73 1.59 7.42 1.15
C ARG A 73 2.07 8.51 0.20
N LYS A 74 3.30 8.37 -0.34
CA LYS A 74 3.86 9.35 -1.27
C LYS A 74 3.01 9.52 -2.54
N VAL A 75 2.49 8.43 -3.11
CA VAL A 75 1.61 8.49 -4.29
C VAL A 75 0.28 9.19 -3.96
N GLN A 76 -0.29 8.93 -2.78
CA GLN A 76 -1.54 9.54 -2.34
C GLN A 76 -1.41 11.00 -1.88
N GLU A 77 -0.22 11.40 -1.41
CA GLU A 77 0.15 12.79 -1.14
C GLU A 77 0.22 13.59 -2.44
N GLN A 78 0.85 13.03 -3.48
CA GLN A 78 1.01 13.68 -4.78
C GLN A 78 -0.24 13.64 -5.64
N ASN A 79 -1.15 12.69 -5.40
CA ASN A 79 -2.38 12.52 -6.15
C ASN A 79 -3.54 12.16 -5.22
N GLU A 80 -4.28 13.19 -4.83
CA GLU A 80 -5.40 13.06 -3.90
C GLU A 80 -6.51 12.13 -4.43
N GLY A 81 -6.69 12.05 -5.76
CA GLY A 81 -7.66 11.14 -6.38
C GLY A 81 -7.33 9.65 -6.23
N LEU A 82 -6.14 9.32 -5.73
CA LEU A 82 -5.74 7.95 -5.38
C LEU A 82 -5.85 7.66 -3.88
N ARG A 83 -6.34 8.61 -3.06
CA ARG A 83 -6.74 8.34 -1.68
C ARG A 83 -7.93 7.39 -1.68
N GLY A 84 -8.02 6.57 -0.65
CA GLY A 84 -9.13 5.65 -0.46
C GLY A 84 -10.27 6.28 0.31
N GLU A 85 -11.45 5.67 0.28
CA GLU A 85 -12.67 6.23 0.88
C GLU A 85 -12.57 6.32 2.42
N LEU A 86 -11.73 5.48 3.04
CA LEU A 86 -11.49 5.58 4.48
C LEU A 86 -10.67 6.81 4.85
N TRP A 87 -9.87 7.36 3.92
CA TRP A 87 -9.11 8.57 4.17
C TRP A 87 -10.04 9.76 4.44
N ASP A 88 -11.06 9.94 3.62
CA ASP A 88 -12.07 11.00 3.79
C ASP A 88 -12.83 10.82 5.11
N LYS A 89 -13.28 9.59 5.40
CA LYS A 89 -13.99 9.29 6.65
C LYS A 89 -13.14 9.56 7.89
N ARG A 90 -11.84 9.26 7.85
CA ARG A 90 -10.90 9.54 8.95
C ARG A 90 -10.68 11.04 9.13
N HIS A 91 -10.54 11.79 8.04
CA HIS A 91 -10.34 13.24 8.11
C HIS A 91 -11.61 13.96 8.59
N GLN A 92 -12.78 13.57 8.09
CA GLN A 92 -14.06 14.08 8.59
C GLN A 92 -14.21 13.82 10.09
N ARG A 93 -13.92 12.60 10.55
CA ARG A 93 -13.96 12.27 11.98
C ARG A 93 -12.96 13.10 12.79
N ALA A 94 -11.76 13.33 12.28
CA ALA A 94 -10.77 14.16 12.96
C ALA A 94 -11.25 15.62 13.10
N GLU A 95 -11.86 16.19 12.06
CA GLU A 95 -12.44 17.54 12.12
C GLU A 95 -13.63 17.60 13.09
N THR A 96 -14.51 16.60 13.08
CA THR A 96 -15.60 16.50 14.07
C THR A 96 -15.06 16.44 15.49
N ILE A 97 -14.00 15.67 15.74
CA ILE A 97 -13.39 15.59 17.07
C ILE A 97 -12.82 16.95 17.47
N LYS A 98 -12.04 17.63 16.61
CA LYS A 98 -11.49 18.96 16.90
C LYS A 98 -12.56 19.99 17.28
N GLN A 99 -13.70 19.98 16.60
CA GLN A 99 -14.82 20.88 16.91
C GLN A 99 -15.50 20.57 18.25
N ASN A 100 -15.42 19.31 18.70
CA ASN A 100 -16.05 18.83 19.93
C ASN A 100 -15.05 18.63 21.08
N ILE A 101 -13.79 19.07 20.96
CA ILE A 101 -12.89 19.18 22.11
C ILE A 101 -13.44 20.35 22.94
N PRO A 102 -14.07 20.10 24.11
CA PRO A 102 -14.41 21.20 25.00
C PRO A 102 -13.08 21.87 25.34
N ALA A 103 -13.03 23.20 25.35
CA ALA A 103 -11.88 23.91 25.90
C ALA A 103 -11.63 23.29 27.28
N MET A 104 -10.61 22.42 27.38
CA MET A 104 -10.16 21.93 28.67
C MET A 104 -9.69 23.18 29.35
N GLU A 105 -10.55 23.69 30.22
CA GLU A 105 -10.30 24.85 31.04
C GLU A 105 -8.92 24.64 31.63
N THR A 106 -8.03 25.56 31.30
CA THR A 106 -6.77 25.76 32.00
C THR A 106 -7.15 26.11 33.44
N SER A 107 -7.46 25.10 34.24
CA SER A 107 -7.62 25.21 35.67
C SER A 107 -6.28 24.85 36.31
N THR A 108 -5.54 25.92 36.59
CA THR A 108 -4.42 26.06 37.55
C THR A 108 -3.05 25.51 37.17
#